data_AF-A0A0C1ZC70-F1
#
_entry.id   AF-A0A0C1ZC70-F1
#
_cell.length_a   1.000
_cell.length_b   1.000
_cell.length_c   1.000
_cell.angle_alpha   90.00
_cell.angle_beta   90.00
_cell.angle_gamma   90.00
#
_symmetry.space_group_name_H-M   'P 1'
#
loop_
_entity.id
_entity.type
_entity.pdbx_description
1 polymer ?
#
loop_
_entity_poly.entity_id
_entity_poly.type
_entity_poly.pdbx_seq_one_letter_code
_entity_poly.pdbx_strand_id
1 'polypeptide(L)'
;MANSAGRGRGSSREHGGAEHSDAARERLANNPFYVLELRPDCSRADVERQGQKLIGMLELELSGALRYRSPLGEHPRSSQLVRAAMAELRDPNRRLLHELWATLEPTPIDAAASSPASEPGPDTANDPDSDSDPDMVDLRPFPALRVLGFGDWSER
;
A
#
# COMPACT_ATOMS: atom_id res chain seq x y z
N MET A 1 17.43 60.95 5.23
CA MET A 1 17.67 60.15 4.01
C MET A 1 18.43 58.89 4.40
N ALA A 2 18.06 57.76 3.79
CA ALA A 2 18.71 56.45 3.78
C ALA A 2 18.71 55.64 5.10
N ASN A 3 17.83 54.63 5.14
CA ASN A 3 18.26 53.33 5.65
C ASN A 3 17.69 52.23 4.75
N SER A 4 18.59 51.54 4.05
CA SER A 4 18.30 50.45 3.12
C SER A 4 19.24 49.30 3.47
N ALA A 5 18.68 48.16 3.86
CA ALA A 5 19.10 46.81 3.43
C ALA A 5 18.44 45.71 4.28
N GLY A 6 17.12 45.52 4.14
CA GLY A 6 16.49 44.24 4.46
C GLY A 6 16.56 43.33 3.24
N ARG A 7 17.69 42.65 3.02
CA ARG A 7 17.77 41.56 2.01
C ARG A 7 17.56 40.22 2.71
N GLY A 8 16.30 39.88 2.97
CA GLY A 8 15.89 38.49 3.18
C GLY A 8 15.66 37.83 1.82
N ARG A 9 16.73 37.40 1.14
CA ARG A 9 16.62 36.60 -0.08
C ARG A 9 16.70 35.12 0.27
N GLY A 10 15.60 34.42 0.02
CA GLY A 10 15.62 33.09 -0.58
C GLY A 10 15.72 31.89 0.37
N SER A 11 14.62 31.58 1.05
CA SER A 11 14.30 30.19 1.41
C SER A 11 12.96 29.83 0.76
N SER A 12 12.99 29.41 -0.50
CA SER A 12 11.74 29.07 -1.23
C SER A 12 11.92 27.95 -2.25
N ARG A 13 12.80 26.97 -2.02
CA ARG A 13 12.99 25.87 -3.00
C ARG A 13 12.96 24.45 -2.44
N GLU A 14 12.52 24.22 -1.20
CA GLU A 14 12.53 22.86 -0.62
C GLU A 14 11.15 22.23 -0.37
N HIS A 15 10.04 22.94 -0.64
CA HIS A 15 8.71 22.44 -0.24
C HIS A 15 8.05 21.46 -1.24
N GLY A 16 8.56 21.35 -2.48
CA GLY A 16 7.92 20.51 -3.49
C GLY A 16 7.99 19.01 -3.21
N GLY A 17 9.12 18.48 -2.71
CA GLY A 17 9.31 17.02 -2.60
C GLY A 17 8.41 16.34 -1.56
N ALA A 18 8.21 16.98 -0.40
CA ALA A 18 7.41 16.43 0.68
C ALA A 18 5.91 16.36 0.32
N GLU A 19 5.38 17.42 -0.31
CA GLU A 19 3.98 17.51 -0.73
C GLU A 19 3.58 16.39 -1.71
N HIS A 20 4.47 16.05 -2.65
CA HIS A 20 4.20 14.99 -3.63
C HIS A 20 4.22 13.60 -2.98
N SER A 21 5.12 13.37 -2.03
CA SER A 21 5.19 12.12 -1.25
C SER A 21 3.93 11.94 -0.40
N ASP A 22 3.44 13.01 0.24
CA ASP A 22 2.22 12.96 1.05
C ASP A 22 0.99 12.69 0.19
N ALA A 23 0.87 13.36 -0.96
CA ALA A 23 -0.20 13.11 -1.91
C ALA A 23 -0.16 11.68 -2.49
N ALA A 24 1.02 11.07 -2.62
CA ALA A 24 1.14 9.67 -3.03
C ALA A 24 0.69 8.71 -1.91
N ARG A 25 1.12 8.96 -0.67
CA ARG A 25 0.67 8.20 0.51
C ARG A 25 -0.83 8.24 0.69
N GLU A 26 -1.45 9.41 0.55
CA GLU A 26 -2.89 9.57 0.69
C GLU A 26 -3.66 8.75 -0.36
N ARG A 27 -3.21 8.78 -1.62
CA ARG A 27 -3.81 7.98 -2.69
C ARG A 27 -3.66 6.48 -2.47
N LEU A 28 -2.54 6.04 -1.91
CA LEU A 28 -2.32 4.64 -1.55
C LEU A 28 -3.22 4.21 -0.39
N ALA A 29 -3.32 5.01 0.67
CA ALA A 29 -4.17 4.76 1.83
C ALA A 29 -5.66 4.68 1.47
N ASN A 30 -6.12 5.54 0.56
CA ASN A 30 -7.52 5.68 0.18
C ASN A 30 -7.83 5.02 -1.18
N ASN A 31 -6.99 4.07 -1.63
CA ASN A 31 -7.22 3.41 -2.91
C ASN A 31 -8.59 2.67 -2.90
N PRO A 32 -9.45 2.87 -3.92
CA PRO A 32 -10.77 2.27 -4.00
C PRO A 32 -10.81 0.74 -3.85
N PHE A 33 -9.79 0.03 -4.34
CA PHE A 33 -9.73 -1.44 -4.23
C PHE A 33 -9.59 -1.90 -2.77
N TYR A 34 -8.79 -1.20 -1.97
CA TYR A 34 -8.65 -1.48 -0.54
C TYR A 34 -9.91 -1.09 0.24
N VAL A 35 -10.50 0.07 -0.07
CA VAL A 35 -11.75 0.53 0.56
C VAL A 35 -12.87 -0.50 0.37
N LEU A 36 -12.98 -1.05 -0.84
CA LEU A 36 -14.02 -2.03 -1.19
C LEU A 36 -13.64 -3.48 -0.86
N GLU A 37 -12.39 -3.74 -0.46
CA GLU A 37 -11.83 -5.09 -0.28
C GLU A 37 -11.99 -5.97 -1.53
N LEU A 38 -11.68 -5.40 -2.68
CA LEU A 38 -11.72 -6.08 -3.97
C LEU A 38 -10.32 -6.17 -4.57
N ARG A 39 -10.10 -7.24 -5.32
CA ARG A 39 -8.93 -7.38 -6.18
C ARG A 39 -9.07 -6.50 -7.45
N PRO A 40 -7.96 -6.05 -8.05
CA PRO A 40 -8.00 -5.21 -9.26
C PRO A 40 -8.60 -5.92 -10.48
N ASP A 41 -8.60 -7.26 -10.50
CA ASP A 41 -9.21 -8.10 -11.53
C ASP A 41 -10.76 -8.18 -11.44
N CYS A 42 -11.39 -7.52 -10.46
CA CYS A 42 -12.84 -7.57 -10.26
C CYS A 42 -13.65 -6.94 -11.41
N SER A 43 -14.83 -7.48 -11.69
CA SER A 43 -15.73 -6.91 -12.69
C SER A 43 -16.44 -5.66 -12.15
N ARG A 44 -17.00 -4.85 -13.05
CA ARG A 44 -17.84 -3.70 -12.66
C ARG A 44 -19.06 -4.15 -11.82
N ALA A 45 -19.62 -5.32 -12.10
CA ALA A 45 -20.73 -5.85 -11.32
C ALA A 45 -20.32 -6.21 -9.88
N ASP A 46 -19.07 -6.65 -9.69
CA ASP A 46 -18.53 -6.94 -8.35
C ASP A 46 -18.37 -5.66 -7.52
N VAL A 47 -17.88 -4.59 -8.15
CA VAL A 47 -17.78 -3.25 -7.52
C VAL A 47 -19.13 -2.78 -7.01
N GLU A 48 -20.17 -2.86 -7.85
CA GLU A 48 -21.52 -2.44 -7.46
C GLU A 48 -22.07 -3.27 -6.30
N ARG A 49 -22.00 -4.59 -6.41
CA ARG A 49 -22.52 -5.52 -5.40
C ARG A 49 -21.82 -5.33 -4.06
N GLN A 50 -20.49 -5.26 -4.07
CA GLN A 50 -19.69 -5.11 -2.86
C GLN A 50 -19.88 -3.74 -2.21
N GLY A 51 -19.95 -2.67 -3.01
CA GLY A 51 -20.22 -1.33 -2.50
C GLY A 51 -21.57 -1.23 -1.81
N GLN A 52 -22.63 -1.78 -2.41
CA GLN A 52 -23.97 -1.81 -1.77
C GLN A 52 -23.98 -2.64 -0.50
N LYS A 53 -23.31 -3.80 -0.49
CA LYS A 53 -23.15 -4.63 0.71
C LYS A 53 -22.48 -3.82 1.84
N LEU A 54 -21.35 -3.19 1.57
CA LEU A 54 -20.61 -2.42 2.58
C LEU A 54 -21.42 -1.23 3.10
N ILE A 55 -22.16 -0.52 2.24
CA ILE A 55 -23.04 0.58 2.66
C ILE A 55 -24.09 0.06 3.65
N GLY A 56 -24.80 -1.03 3.31
CA GLY A 56 -25.80 -1.61 4.22
C GLY A 56 -25.18 -2.09 5.53
N MET A 57 -23.98 -2.67 5.51
CA MET A 57 -23.28 -3.08 6.73
C MET A 57 -22.86 -1.88 7.60
N LEU A 58 -22.45 -0.77 6.99
CA LEU A 58 -22.09 0.46 7.69
C LEU A 58 -23.30 1.16 8.32
N GLU A 59 -24.45 1.15 7.65
CA GLU A 59 -25.71 1.70 8.18
C GLU A 59 -26.22 0.92 9.40
N LEU A 60 -25.87 -0.37 9.49
CA LEU A 60 -26.14 -1.24 10.64
C LEU A 60 -24.98 -1.31 11.65
N GLU A 61 -23.95 -0.49 11.47
CA GLU A 61 -22.76 -0.41 12.34
C GLU A 61 -22.05 -1.75 12.57
N LEU A 62 -22.08 -2.65 11.58
CA LEU A 62 -21.44 -3.96 11.69
C LEU A 62 -19.90 -3.79 11.71
N SER A 63 -19.27 -4.32 12.76
CA SER A 63 -17.84 -4.13 13.06
C SER A 63 -16.92 -4.47 11.88
N GLY A 64 -17.22 -5.52 11.13
CA GLY A 64 -16.44 -5.94 9.96
C GLY A 64 -16.44 -4.93 8.80
N ALA A 65 -17.39 -4.00 8.75
CA ALA A 65 -17.43 -2.97 7.72
C ALA A 65 -16.81 -1.64 8.16
N LEU A 66 -16.57 -1.40 9.45
CA LEU A 66 -16.10 -0.10 9.96
C LEU A 66 -14.64 0.22 9.63
N ARG A 67 -13.84 -0.76 9.22
CA ARG A 67 -12.41 -0.61 8.94
C ARG A 67 -11.98 -1.43 7.73
N TYR A 68 -10.91 -0.99 7.08
CA TYR A 68 -10.28 -1.65 5.96
C TYR A 68 -8.76 -1.58 6.06
N ARG A 69 -8.06 -2.41 5.28
CA ARG A 69 -6.59 -2.45 5.26
C ARG A 69 -6.04 -1.91 3.96
N SER A 70 -4.95 -1.19 4.06
CA SER A 70 -4.07 -0.83 2.93
C SER A 70 -2.64 -1.26 3.25
N PRO A 71 -1.69 -1.15 2.31
CA PRO A 71 -0.26 -1.32 2.58
C PRO A 71 0.31 -0.35 3.63
N LEU A 72 -0.46 0.71 3.97
CA LEU A 72 -0.10 1.69 4.99
C LEU A 72 -0.75 1.41 6.36
N GLY A 73 -1.46 0.28 6.50
CA GLY A 73 -2.10 -0.15 7.74
C GLY A 73 -3.64 -0.12 7.70
N GLU A 74 -4.26 -0.06 8.87
CA GLU A 74 -5.72 0.01 9.00
C GLU A 74 -6.25 1.43 8.89
N HIS A 75 -7.43 1.57 8.27
CA HIS A 75 -8.11 2.83 8.06
C HIS A 75 -9.60 2.73 8.41
N PRO A 76 -10.22 3.81 8.93
CA PRO A 76 -11.66 3.85 9.14
C PRO A 76 -12.40 3.88 7.80
N ARG A 77 -13.48 3.12 7.69
CA ARG A 77 -14.36 3.12 6.53
C ARG A 77 -15.62 3.91 6.84
N SER A 78 -16.04 4.76 5.90
CA SER A 78 -17.31 5.49 5.95
C SER A 78 -18.15 5.22 4.70
N SER A 79 -19.47 5.41 4.79
CA SER A 79 -20.36 5.19 3.65
C SER A 79 -20.11 6.19 2.51
N GLN A 80 -19.66 7.41 2.85
CA GLN A 80 -19.20 8.41 1.88
C GLN A 80 -17.95 7.93 1.14
N LEU A 81 -16.98 7.36 1.86
CA LEU A 81 -15.75 6.82 1.27
C LEU A 81 -16.06 5.67 0.31
N VAL A 82 -16.97 4.77 0.69
CA VAL A 82 -17.42 3.66 -0.18
C VAL A 82 -18.06 4.19 -1.46
N ARG A 83 -18.96 5.18 -1.36
CA ARG A 83 -19.61 5.79 -2.55
C ARG A 83 -18.59 6.47 -3.47
N ALA A 84 -17.61 7.17 -2.90
CA ALA A 84 -16.53 7.79 -3.66
C ALA A 84 -15.66 6.73 -4.37
N ALA A 85 -15.26 5.67 -3.66
CA ALA A 85 -14.51 4.55 -4.23
C ALA A 85 -15.25 3.88 -5.40
N MET A 86 -16.55 3.63 -5.27
CA MET A 86 -17.36 3.11 -6.37
C MET A 86 -17.37 4.06 -7.57
N ALA A 87 -17.44 5.38 -7.35
CA ALA A 87 -17.45 6.37 -8.42
C ALA A 87 -16.11 6.42 -9.17
N GLU A 88 -14.98 6.32 -8.46
CA GLU A 88 -13.63 6.21 -9.07
C GLU A 88 -13.54 5.00 -10.01
N LEU A 89 -13.99 3.82 -9.54
CA LEU A 89 -13.87 2.57 -10.30
C LEU A 89 -14.87 2.41 -11.45
N ARG A 90 -15.89 3.28 -11.53
CA ARG A 90 -16.84 3.30 -12.66
C ARG A 90 -16.25 3.88 -13.94
N ASP A 91 -15.29 4.80 -13.81
CA ASP A 91 -14.57 5.38 -14.93
C ASP A 91 -13.33 4.54 -15.25
N PRO A 92 -13.23 3.92 -16.44
CA PRO A 92 -12.11 3.07 -16.78
C PRO A 92 -10.77 3.79 -16.75
N ASN A 93 -10.72 5.09 -17.08
CA ASN A 93 -9.47 5.84 -17.08
C ASN A 93 -8.96 6.12 -15.66
N ARG A 94 -9.87 6.43 -14.74
CA ARG A 94 -9.53 6.66 -13.32
C ARG A 94 -9.14 5.36 -12.64
N ARG A 95 -9.85 4.28 -12.97
CA ARG A 95 -9.58 2.93 -12.47
C ARG A 95 -8.14 2.46 -12.74
N LEU A 96 -7.58 2.72 -13.92
CA LEU A 96 -6.23 2.28 -14.30
C LEU A 96 -5.14 2.71 -13.30
N LEU A 97 -5.19 3.95 -12.81
CA LEU A 97 -4.20 4.45 -11.84
C LEU A 97 -4.29 3.71 -10.51
N HIS A 98 -5.50 3.35 -10.10
CA HIS A 98 -5.73 2.61 -8.86
C HIS A 98 -5.31 1.15 -8.96
N GLU A 99 -5.45 0.53 -10.14
CA GLU A 99 -5.01 -0.84 -10.39
C GLU A 99 -3.50 -0.98 -10.22
N LEU A 100 -2.72 0.01 -10.70
CA LEU A 100 -1.27 0.02 -10.57
C LEU A 100 -0.83 -0.10 -9.10
N TRP A 101 -1.46 0.69 -8.22
CA TRP A 101 -1.13 0.67 -6.78
C TRP A 101 -1.75 -0.51 -6.03
N ALA A 102 -2.88 -1.03 -6.48
CA ALA A 102 -3.54 -2.19 -5.87
C ALA A 102 -2.79 -3.52 -6.08
N THR A 103 -1.65 -3.50 -6.77
CA THR A 103 -0.71 -4.63 -6.83
C THR A 103 0.05 -4.86 -5.52
N LEU A 104 0.08 -3.85 -4.64
CA LEU A 104 0.71 -3.95 -3.34
C LEU A 104 -0.20 -4.71 -2.37
N GLU A 105 0.37 -5.70 -1.69
CA GLU A 105 -0.36 -6.48 -0.69
C GLU A 105 -0.71 -5.62 0.53
N PRO A 106 -1.97 -5.62 1.00
CA PRO A 106 -2.32 -5.02 2.28
C PRO A 106 -1.53 -5.66 3.42
N THR A 107 -1.15 -4.89 4.44
CA THR A 107 -0.46 -5.44 5.60
C THR A 107 -1.32 -6.51 6.29
N PRO A 108 -0.80 -7.72 6.55
CA PRO A 108 -1.54 -8.76 7.27
C PRO A 108 -1.77 -8.33 8.73
N ILE A 109 -2.93 -8.68 9.30
CA ILE A 109 -3.11 -8.65 10.76
C ILE A 109 -2.45 -9.92 11.30
N ASP A 110 -1.13 -9.88 11.44
CA ASP A 110 -0.50 -10.78 12.39
C ASP A 110 -0.56 -10.13 13.76
N ALA A 111 -1.01 -10.92 14.72
CA ALA A 111 -1.21 -10.58 16.11
C ALA A 111 0.10 -10.12 16.77
N ALA A 112 0.45 -8.85 16.63
CA ALA A 112 1.56 -8.19 17.34
C ALA A 112 1.29 -8.03 18.86
N ALA A 113 0.63 -9.02 19.49
CA ALA A 113 0.34 -9.09 20.91
C ALA A 113 0.41 -10.52 21.47
N SER A 114 1.28 -11.37 20.93
CA SER A 114 1.71 -12.59 21.61
C SER A 114 3.13 -12.96 21.20
N SER A 115 4.11 -12.19 21.68
CA SER A 115 5.40 -12.82 22.03
C SER A 115 5.11 -13.62 23.30
N PRO A 116 5.10 -14.97 23.28
CA PRO A 116 5.26 -15.69 24.54
C PRO A 116 6.65 -15.33 25.06
N ALA A 117 6.66 -14.81 26.28
CA ALA A 117 7.87 -14.53 27.03
C ALA A 117 8.83 -15.72 26.91
N SER A 118 10.07 -15.43 26.52
CA SER A 118 11.16 -16.39 26.54
C SER A 118 11.32 -16.95 27.95
N GLU A 119 10.93 -18.21 28.15
CA GLU A 119 11.38 -18.97 29.31
C GLU A 119 12.83 -19.43 29.08
N PRO A 120 13.71 -19.35 30.10
CA PRO A 120 15.12 -19.68 29.95
C PRO A 120 15.42 -21.16 30.22
N GLY A 121 16.06 -21.81 29.21
CA GLY A 121 16.97 -22.97 29.33
C GLY A 121 16.34 -24.37 29.46
N PRO A 122 17.11 -25.48 29.30
CA PRO A 122 18.58 -25.56 29.18
C PRO A 122 19.13 -26.39 27.99
N ASP A 123 20.41 -26.16 27.72
CA ASP A 123 21.40 -26.96 26.98
C ASP A 123 20.93 -28.30 26.37
N THR A 124 20.95 -28.36 25.04
CA THR A 124 21.15 -29.63 24.32
C THR A 124 22.24 -29.44 23.29
N ALA A 125 23.17 -30.39 23.31
CA ALA A 125 24.47 -30.36 22.69
C ALA A 125 24.48 -29.96 21.19
N ASN A 126 25.53 -29.22 20.84
CA ASN A 126 26.06 -29.10 19.49
C ASN A 126 26.10 -30.47 18.79
N ASP A 127 25.44 -30.56 17.64
CA ASP A 127 25.81 -31.48 16.56
C ASP A 127 26.24 -30.61 15.37
N PRO A 128 27.54 -30.54 15.03
CA PRO A 128 28.02 -29.79 13.89
C PRO A 128 28.12 -30.74 12.69
N ASP A 129 27.03 -30.92 11.94
CA ASP A 129 27.08 -31.41 10.55
C ASP A 129 25.71 -31.20 9.89
N SER A 130 25.51 -30.01 9.34
CA SER A 130 24.54 -29.78 8.29
C SER A 130 25.08 -28.67 7.41
N ASP A 131 26.00 -29.08 6.54
CA ASP A 131 26.24 -28.39 5.27
C ASP A 131 24.90 -28.30 4.53
N SER A 132 24.34 -27.10 4.50
CA SER A 132 23.33 -26.70 3.55
C SER A 132 23.73 -25.33 3.06
N ASP A 133 24.45 -25.34 1.94
CA ASP A 133 24.74 -24.18 1.11
C ASP A 133 23.47 -23.31 0.96
N PRO A 134 23.50 -22.01 1.29
CA PRO A 134 22.43 -21.12 0.91
C PRO A 134 22.55 -20.88 -0.58
N ASP A 135 21.81 -21.68 -1.36
CA ASP A 135 21.53 -21.38 -2.75
C ASP A 135 21.05 -19.93 -2.84
N MET A 136 21.97 -19.14 -3.38
CA MET A 136 21.84 -17.76 -3.77
C MET A 136 20.44 -17.51 -4.32
N VAL A 137 19.71 -16.56 -3.72
CA VAL A 137 18.49 -16.02 -4.31
C VAL A 137 18.88 -15.45 -5.68
N ASP A 138 18.55 -16.20 -6.72
CA ASP A 138 18.82 -15.86 -8.12
C ASP A 138 17.88 -14.70 -8.48
N LEU A 139 18.31 -13.48 -8.15
CA LEU A 139 17.67 -12.21 -8.51
C LEU A 139 17.83 -11.96 -10.02
N ARG A 140 17.37 -12.89 -10.86
CA ARG A 140 17.32 -12.67 -12.31
C ARG A 140 16.23 -11.64 -12.62
N PRO A 141 16.50 -10.66 -13.49
CA PRO A 141 15.50 -9.72 -13.96
C PRO A 141 14.40 -10.44 -14.74
N PHE A 142 13.17 -9.94 -14.62
CA PHE A 142 11.98 -10.45 -15.29
C PHE A 142 12.19 -10.57 -16.81
N PRO A 143 12.20 -11.79 -17.39
CA PRO A 143 12.35 -11.96 -18.85
C PRO A 143 11.20 -11.34 -19.65
N ALA A 144 10.06 -11.05 -19.01
CA ALA A 144 8.91 -10.38 -19.60
C ALA A 144 9.22 -8.94 -20.09
N LEU A 145 10.21 -8.26 -19.49
CA LEU A 145 10.51 -6.85 -19.82
C LEU A 145 11.40 -6.69 -21.06
N ARG A 146 12.12 -7.75 -21.49
CA ARG A 146 12.92 -7.72 -22.73
C ARG A 146 12.05 -7.63 -23.98
N VAL A 147 10.86 -8.21 -23.97
CA VAL A 147 9.90 -8.14 -25.08
C VAL A 147 9.37 -6.70 -25.29
N LEU A 148 9.41 -5.87 -24.24
CA LEU A 148 8.94 -4.47 -24.26
C LEU A 148 10.07 -3.44 -24.50
N GLY A 149 11.30 -3.88 -24.80
CA GLY A 149 12.39 -2.97 -25.19
C GLY A 149 13.05 -2.20 -24.04
N PHE A 150 12.85 -2.61 -22.78
CA PHE A 150 13.63 -2.08 -21.65
C PHE A 150 14.96 -2.84 -21.55
N GLY A 151 16.07 -2.14 -21.82
CA GLY A 151 17.44 -2.68 -21.80
C GLY A 151 17.96 -3.01 -20.39
N ASP A 152 19.09 -3.73 -20.33
CA ASP A 152 19.79 -4.15 -19.10
C ASP A 152 20.33 -2.93 -18.33
N TRP A 153 19.96 -2.77 -17.05
CA TRP A 153 20.43 -1.67 -16.19
C TRP A 153 21.62 -2.07 -15.30
N SER A 154 22.20 -3.27 -15.49
CA SER A 154 23.30 -3.76 -14.65
C SER A 154 24.70 -3.27 -15.05
N GLU A 155 24.83 -2.35 -16.01
CA GLU A 155 26.13 -1.79 -16.43
C GLU A 155 26.15 -0.25 -16.42
N ARG A 156 25.81 0.35 -15.28
CA ARG A 156 26.18 1.75 -14.98
C ARG A 156 26.70 1.91 -13.56
#